data_AF-D3P8W1-F1
#
_entry.id   AF-D3P8W1-F1
#
_cell.length_a   1.000
_cell.length_b   1.000
_cell.length_c   1.000
_cell.angle_alpha   90.00
_cell.angle_beta   90.00
_cell.angle_gamma   90.00
#
_symmetry.space_group_name_H-M   'P 1'
#
loop_
_entity.id
_entity.type
_entity.pdbx_description
1 polymer ?
#
loop_
_entity_poly.entity_id
_entity_poly.type
_entity_poly.pdbx_seq_one_letter_code
_entity_poly.pdbx_strand_id
1 'polypeptide(L)'
;MKKIYLLVALLIMIFSAVSYSKKYPADYGRNTWKKNCRLACHDGSKTGVPKLAPNSKTQQQWENVFAQNRKYIYEMHKGVDFSHLSEKDWNMIKLFVIQHAYDSDQPESCETTENFVK
;
A
#
# COMPACT_ATOMS: atom_id res chain seq x y z
N MET A 1 22.87 -29.56 36.89
CA MET A 1 22.76 -29.66 35.41
C MET A 1 21.30 -29.66 34.91
N LYS A 2 20.38 -30.46 35.49
CA LYS A 2 18.94 -30.51 35.08
C LYS A 2 18.20 -29.15 35.05
N LYS A 3 18.52 -28.24 35.98
CA LYS A 3 17.96 -26.88 36.05
C LYS A 3 18.47 -25.93 34.94
N ILE A 4 19.68 -26.17 34.43
CA ILE A 4 20.27 -25.38 33.34
C ILE A 4 19.60 -25.77 32.01
N TYR A 5 19.34 -27.06 31.79
CA TYR A 5 18.59 -27.52 30.61
C TYR A 5 17.16 -26.99 30.57
N LEU A 6 16.49 -26.85 31.73
CA LEU A 6 15.17 -26.23 31.83
C LEU A 6 15.19 -24.74 31.49
N LEU A 7 16.22 -24.01 31.94
CA LEU A 7 16.38 -22.58 31.65
C LEU A 7 16.71 -22.32 30.17
N VAL A 8 17.55 -23.15 29.57
CA VAL A 8 17.90 -23.08 28.14
C VAL A 8 16.70 -23.45 27.26
N ALA A 9 15.92 -24.47 27.64
CA ALA A 9 14.70 -24.84 26.92
C ALA A 9 13.63 -23.73 26.99
N LEU A 10 13.52 -23.02 28.13
CA LEU A 10 12.60 -21.89 28.27
C LEU A 10 13.03 -20.70 27.40
N LEU A 11 14.33 -20.38 27.33
CA LEU A 11 14.86 -19.29 26.49
C LEU A 11 14.64 -19.53 24.99
N ILE A 12 14.71 -20.78 24.52
CA ILE A 12 14.47 -21.13 23.11
C ILE A 12 12.98 -20.97 22.73
N MET A 13 12.06 -21.23 23.67
CA MET A 13 10.62 -21.04 23.44
C MET A 13 10.20 -19.56 23.33
N ILE A 14 10.95 -18.63 23.92
CA ILE A 14 10.62 -17.20 23.87
C ILE A 14 11.08 -16.58 22.52
N PHE A 15 12.02 -17.22 21.82
CA PHE A 15 12.59 -16.70 20.57
C PHE A 15 11.86 -17.17 19.29
N SER A 16 10.87 -18.06 19.39
CA SER A 16 10.16 -18.62 18.23
C SER A 16 9.02 -17.75 17.69
N ALA A 17 8.80 -16.56 18.24
CA ALA A 17 7.79 -15.60 17.75
C ALA A 17 8.35 -14.54 16.79
N VAL A 18 9.45 -14.82 16.07
CA VAL A 18 9.81 -14.03 14.88
C VAL A 18 8.82 -14.35 13.78
N SER A 19 7.74 -13.58 13.74
CA SER A 19 6.83 -13.51 12.61
C SER A 19 7.65 -13.35 11.34
N TYR A 20 7.67 -14.38 10.50
CA TYR A 20 8.12 -14.29 9.11
C TYR A 20 7.16 -13.33 8.38
N SER A 21 7.35 -12.03 8.54
CA SER A 21 6.77 -11.06 7.61
C SER A 21 7.45 -11.34 6.29
N LYS A 22 6.74 -12.00 5.36
CA LYS A 22 7.18 -12.14 3.97
C LYS A 22 7.47 -10.73 3.47
N LYS A 23 8.75 -10.33 3.45
CA LYS A 23 9.17 -8.99 3.09
C LYS A 23 8.94 -8.87 1.59
N TYR A 24 7.87 -8.19 1.23
CA TYR A 24 7.59 -7.91 -0.18
C TYR A 24 8.65 -6.94 -0.72
N PRO A 25 8.89 -6.96 -2.04
CA PRO A 25 9.71 -5.94 -2.67
C PRO A 25 9.21 -4.55 -2.26
N ALA A 26 10.14 -3.62 -1.99
CA ALA A 26 9.82 -2.28 -1.50
C ALA A 26 8.87 -1.52 -2.45
N ASP A 27 8.89 -1.85 -3.74
CA ASP A 27 8.09 -1.26 -4.80
C ASP A 27 6.77 -1.98 -5.09
N TYR A 28 6.43 -3.05 -4.36
CA TYR A 28 5.22 -3.84 -4.62
C TYR A 28 3.95 -2.98 -4.55
N GLY A 29 3.77 -2.20 -3.48
CA GLY A 29 2.62 -1.32 -3.31
C GLY A 29 2.55 -0.25 -4.41
N ARG A 30 3.70 0.35 -4.74
CA ARG A 30 3.85 1.35 -5.81
C ARG A 30 3.42 0.80 -7.17
N ASN A 31 3.93 -0.37 -7.55
CA ASN A 31 3.64 -1.00 -8.83
C ASN A 31 2.16 -1.42 -8.93
N THR A 32 1.62 -1.98 -7.85
CA THR A 32 0.20 -2.39 -7.78
C THR A 32 -0.72 -1.17 -7.89
N TRP A 33 -0.43 -0.06 -7.19
CA TRP A 33 -1.20 1.17 -7.31
C TRP A 33 -1.08 1.81 -8.70
N LYS A 34 0.13 1.87 -9.27
CA LYS A 34 0.38 2.41 -10.62
C LYS A 34 -0.45 1.68 -11.67
N LYS A 35 -0.44 0.35 -11.64
CA LYS A 35 -1.16 -0.50 -12.60
C LYS A 35 -2.68 -0.38 -12.46
N ASN A 36 -3.20 -0.50 -11.23
CA ASN A 36 -4.63 -0.72 -11.01
C ASN A 36 -5.43 0.55 -10.71
N CYS A 37 -4.77 1.65 -10.30
CA CYS A 37 -5.45 2.89 -9.95
C CYS A 37 -5.04 4.02 -10.90
N ARG A 38 -3.74 4.33 -11.01
CA ARG A 38 -3.24 5.44 -11.83
C ARG A 38 -3.47 5.19 -13.31
N LEU A 39 -2.77 4.21 -13.89
CA LEU A 39 -2.82 3.96 -15.34
C LEU A 39 -4.18 3.46 -15.82
N ALA A 40 -4.97 2.84 -14.94
CA ALA A 40 -6.30 2.37 -15.30
C ALA A 40 -7.34 3.51 -15.39
N CYS A 41 -7.26 4.50 -14.50
CA CYS A 41 -8.32 5.51 -14.35
C CYS A 41 -7.82 6.93 -14.02
N HIS A 42 -6.78 7.07 -13.21
CA HIS A 42 -6.34 8.35 -12.64
C HIS A 42 -5.06 8.92 -13.26
N ASP A 43 -4.79 8.64 -14.53
CA ASP A 43 -3.62 9.13 -15.26
C ASP A 43 -3.77 10.58 -15.76
N GLY A 44 -5.01 11.10 -15.75
CA GLY A 44 -5.37 12.44 -16.23
C GLY A 44 -5.80 12.49 -17.70
N SER A 45 -5.93 11.35 -18.38
CA SER A 45 -6.38 11.28 -19.78
C SER A 45 -7.90 11.44 -19.94
N LYS A 46 -8.68 11.10 -18.91
CA LYS A 46 -10.15 11.12 -18.95
C LYS A 46 -10.71 12.39 -18.32
N THR A 47 -11.44 13.18 -19.11
CA THR A 47 -12.16 14.36 -18.64
C THR A 47 -13.12 14.01 -17.50
N GLY A 48 -13.11 14.81 -16.43
CA GLY A 48 -13.98 14.60 -15.27
C GLY A 48 -13.49 13.56 -14.27
N VAL A 49 -12.42 12.81 -14.58
CA VAL A 49 -11.75 11.92 -13.61
C VAL A 49 -10.54 12.63 -13.03
N PRO A 50 -10.42 12.77 -11.69
CA PRO A 50 -9.27 13.42 -11.11
C PRO A 50 -7.99 12.63 -11.41
N LYS A 51 -6.96 13.32 -11.87
CA LYS A 51 -5.60 12.78 -11.88
C LYS A 51 -5.15 12.57 -10.44
N LEU A 52 -4.65 11.39 -10.10
CA LEU A 52 -4.17 11.07 -8.75
C LEU A 52 -2.71 10.65 -8.78
N ALA A 53 -1.98 11.19 -7.81
CA ALA A 53 -0.67 10.77 -7.34
C ALA A 53 -0.74 10.56 -5.81
N PRO A 54 0.20 9.84 -5.19
CA PRO A 54 0.27 9.72 -3.73
C PRO A 54 0.22 11.10 -3.04
N ASN A 55 0.96 12.08 -3.56
CA ASN A 55 0.94 13.44 -3.02
C ASN A 55 -0.33 14.27 -3.33
N SER A 56 -1.37 13.71 -3.97
CA SER A 56 -2.62 14.43 -4.27
C SER A 56 -3.55 14.55 -3.06
N LYS A 57 -3.25 13.86 -1.96
CA LYS A 57 -4.04 13.86 -0.72
C LYS A 57 -3.12 13.76 0.49
N THR A 58 -3.62 14.20 1.65
CA THR A 58 -2.95 13.96 2.93
C THR A 58 -3.06 12.50 3.37
N GLN A 59 -2.23 12.08 4.34
CA GLN A 59 -2.26 10.75 4.95
C GLN A 59 -3.67 10.42 5.45
N GLN A 60 -4.29 11.35 6.19
CA GLN A 60 -5.64 11.16 6.72
C GLN A 60 -6.70 11.04 5.61
N GLN A 61 -6.58 11.83 4.56
CA GLN A 61 -7.48 11.75 3.41
C GLN A 61 -7.36 10.40 2.69
N TRP A 62 -6.14 9.87 2.56
CA TRP A 62 -5.93 8.52 2.04
C TRP A 62 -6.50 7.45 2.95
N GLU A 63 -6.31 7.53 4.27
CA GLU A 63 -6.92 6.60 5.21
C GLU A 63 -8.44 6.54 5.05
N ASN A 64 -9.08 7.70 4.88
CA ASN A 64 -10.53 7.78 4.67
C ASN A 64 -10.97 7.12 3.36
N VAL A 65 -10.16 7.20 2.30
CA VAL A 65 -10.44 6.52 1.01
C VAL A 65 -10.49 5.00 1.18
N PHE A 66 -9.60 4.42 2.00
CA PHE A 66 -9.55 2.97 2.24
C PHE A 66 -10.38 2.51 3.45
N ALA A 67 -11.04 3.44 4.16
CA ALA A 67 -11.85 3.13 5.34
C ALA A 67 -13.09 2.29 4.99
N GLN A 68 -13.74 1.74 6.03
CA GLN A 68 -14.99 0.99 5.92
C GLN A 68 -14.92 -0.13 4.85
N ASN A 69 -13.84 -0.91 4.86
CA ASN A 69 -13.59 -1.95 3.86
C ASN A 69 -13.66 -1.42 2.41
N ARG A 70 -13.05 -0.26 2.15
CA ARG A 70 -12.97 0.39 0.83
C ARG A 70 -14.33 0.78 0.24
N LYS A 71 -15.36 0.99 1.06
CA LYS A 71 -16.72 1.35 0.61
C LYS A 71 -16.71 2.52 -0.38
N TYR A 72 -15.99 3.61 -0.05
CA TYR A 72 -15.87 4.78 -0.93
C TYR A 72 -15.31 4.42 -2.32
N ILE A 73 -14.28 3.57 -2.39
CA ILE A 73 -13.67 3.15 -3.66
C ILE A 73 -14.71 2.41 -4.51
N TYR A 74 -15.42 1.44 -3.95
CA TYR A 74 -16.42 0.66 -4.69
C TYR A 74 -17.62 1.51 -5.13
N GLU A 75 -18.05 2.48 -4.32
CA GLU A 75 -19.16 3.38 -4.67
C GLU A 75 -18.79 4.36 -5.79
N MET A 76 -17.54 4.86 -5.81
CA MET A 76 -17.07 5.78 -6.85
C MET A 76 -16.67 5.05 -8.15
N HIS A 77 -16.42 3.74 -8.08
CA HIS A 77 -16.01 2.91 -9.22
C HIS A 77 -17.03 1.81 -9.53
N LYS A 78 -18.32 2.14 -9.50
CA LYS A 78 -19.40 1.20 -9.84
C LYS A 78 -19.16 0.60 -11.23
N GLY A 79 -19.22 -0.73 -11.32
CA GLY A 79 -18.99 -1.47 -12.56
C GLY A 79 -17.52 -1.78 -12.87
N VAL A 80 -16.57 -1.33 -12.05
CA VAL A 80 -15.17 -1.77 -12.13
C VAL A 80 -15.00 -3.06 -11.33
N ASP A 81 -14.41 -4.07 -11.96
CA ASP A 81 -14.03 -5.31 -11.29
C ASP A 81 -12.67 -5.15 -10.60
N PHE A 82 -12.66 -5.41 -9.29
CA PHE A 82 -11.45 -5.45 -8.47
C PHE A 82 -11.19 -6.84 -7.87
N SER A 83 -11.88 -7.88 -8.34
CA SER A 83 -11.77 -9.25 -7.84
C SER A 83 -10.37 -9.84 -7.97
N HIS A 84 -9.55 -9.31 -8.89
CA HIS A 84 -8.15 -9.69 -9.07
C HIS A 84 -7.21 -9.10 -8.00
N LEU A 85 -7.66 -8.13 -7.20
CA LEU A 85 -6.88 -7.57 -6.10
C LEU A 85 -7.19 -8.33 -4.80
N SER A 86 -6.17 -9.00 -4.27
CA SER A 86 -6.24 -9.62 -2.96
C SER A 86 -6.30 -8.57 -1.85
N GLU A 87 -6.75 -8.95 -0.65
CA GLU A 87 -6.72 -8.06 0.52
C GLU A 87 -5.30 -7.53 0.80
N LYS A 88 -4.29 -8.35 0.50
CA LYS A 88 -2.90 -7.94 0.61
C LYS A 88 -2.52 -6.86 -0.40
N ASP A 89 -3.01 -6.94 -1.63
CA ASP A 89 -2.76 -5.91 -2.65
C ASP A 89 -3.35 -4.58 -2.20
N TRP A 90 -4.56 -4.61 -1.66
CA TRP A 90 -5.19 -3.43 -1.07
C TRP A 90 -4.38 -2.84 0.08
N ASN A 91 -3.89 -3.66 0.99
CA ASN A 91 -3.05 -3.21 2.10
C ASN A 91 -1.74 -2.57 1.60
N MET A 92 -1.14 -3.14 0.55
CA MET A 92 0.09 -2.60 -0.02
C MET A 92 -0.12 -1.30 -0.79
N ILE A 93 -1.24 -1.19 -1.52
CA ILE A 93 -1.65 0.07 -2.15
C ILE A 93 -1.84 1.14 -1.07
N LYS A 94 -2.63 0.84 -0.02
CA LYS A 94 -2.90 1.76 1.09
C LYS A 94 -1.62 2.23 1.76
N LEU A 95 -0.73 1.29 2.09
CA LEU A 95 0.56 1.59 2.72
C LEU A 95 1.38 2.55 1.86
N PHE A 96 1.50 2.25 0.57
CA PHE A 96 2.23 3.09 -0.37
C PHE A 96 1.67 4.51 -0.45
N VAL A 97 0.36 4.69 -0.70
CA VAL A 97 -0.19 6.05 -0.89
C VAL A 97 -0.17 6.88 0.40
N ILE A 98 -0.24 6.26 1.58
CA ILE A 98 -0.10 6.95 2.86
C ILE A 98 1.36 7.34 3.11
N GLN A 99 2.32 6.42 2.92
CA GLN A 99 3.75 6.72 3.14
C GLN A 99 4.30 7.78 2.19
N HIS A 100 3.64 7.99 1.05
CA HIS A 100 4.01 8.97 0.03
C HIS A 100 2.96 10.07 -0.16
N ALA A 101 2.09 10.27 0.85
CA ALA A 101 1.07 11.31 0.86
C ALA A 101 1.67 12.72 0.83
N TYR A 102 0.82 13.73 0.61
CA TYR A 102 1.24 15.14 0.52
C TYR A 102 2.02 15.64 1.75
N ASP A 103 1.58 15.20 2.93
CA ASP A 103 2.08 15.57 4.24
C ASP A 103 3.00 14.50 4.86
N SER A 104 3.46 13.52 4.08
CA SER A 104 4.44 12.55 4.53
C SER A 104 5.87 13.10 4.44
N ASP A 105 6.83 12.42 5.08
CA ASP A 105 8.25 12.77 4.99
C ASP A 105 8.84 12.54 3.58
N GLN A 106 8.17 11.75 2.73
CA GLN A 106 8.64 11.32 1.41
C GLN A 106 7.50 11.39 0.37
N PRO A 107 6.91 12.57 0.11
CA PRO A 107 5.79 12.70 -0.81
C PRO A 107 6.21 12.29 -2.23
N GLU A 108 5.41 11.45 -2.90
CA GLU A 108 5.69 11.06 -4.29
C GLU A 108 4.72 11.73 -5.26
N SER A 109 5.26 12.57 -6.15
CA SER A 109 4.54 13.05 -7.33
C SER A 109 4.70 12.05 -8.47
N CYS A 110 3.60 11.65 -9.12
CA CYS A 110 3.65 10.76 -10.28
C CYS A 110 3.78 11.49 -11.62
N GLU A 111 4.17 12.77 -11.61
CA GLU A 111 4.34 13.59 -12.82
C GLU A 111 5.76 13.52 -13.40
N THR A 112 6.74 13.08 -12.63
CA THR A 112 8.16 13.31 -12.96
C THR A 112 8.95 12.06 -13.39
N THR A 113 8.52 10.82 -13.12
CA THR A 113 9.37 9.66 -13.46
C THR A 113 9.32 9.19 -14.91
N GLU A 114 8.46 9.77 -15.76
CA GLU A 114 8.38 9.40 -17.19
C GLU A 114 9.28 10.28 -18.09
N ASN A 115 9.85 11.37 -17.54
CA ASN A 115 10.74 12.27 -18.28
C ASN A 115 12.23 12.08 -17.97
N PHE A 116 12.60 11.19 -17.03
CA PHE A 116 14.00 10.90 -16.67
C PHE A 116 14.49 9.53 -17.16
N VAL A 117 13.70 8.84 -17.98
CA VAL A 117 14.12 7.65 -18.72
C VAL A 117 13.89 7.93 -20.21
N LYS A 118 14.76 8.78 -20.78
CA LYS A 118 15.06 8.81 -22.20
C LYS A 118 16.52 8.46 -22.37
#